data_AF-A0A8J6Z295-F1
#
_entry.id   AF-A0A8J6Z295-F1
#
_cell.length_a   1.000
_cell.length_b   1.000
_cell.length_c   1.000
_cell.angle_alpha   90.00
_cell.angle_beta   90.00
_cell.angle_gamma   90.00
#
_symmetry.space_group_name_H-M   'P 1'
#
loop_
_entity.id
_entity.type
_entity.pdbx_description
1 polymer ?
#
loop_
_entity_poly.entity_id
_entity_poly.type
_entity_poly.pdbx_seq_one_letter_code
_entity_poly.pdbx_strand_id
1 'polypeptide(L)'
;MSTKVAVVIPTHKEELDEFEKISLAQVRKVLGKYPLIFAVPEGKNFSFLETGDLVAQFPPQFFQNVAAYNRLMMSPQFYKTFLDFDYILIYELDAFVFYDALEFFCSLGYDYIGAPWPAFNIRTFGDKVLRVGNSGFCLRKVKAQ
;
A
#
# COMPACT_ATOMS: atom_id res chain seq x y z
N MET A 1 1.69 -24.12 3.22
CA MET A 1 0.50 -23.28 3.44
C MET A 1 0.59 -22.13 2.45
N SER A 2 -0.53 -21.72 1.83
CA SER A 2 -0.52 -20.55 0.94
C SER A 2 -0.42 -19.28 1.79
N THR A 3 0.48 -18.36 1.44
CA THR A 3 0.66 -17.09 2.14
C THR A 3 -0.55 -16.19 1.92
N LYS A 4 -1.14 -15.65 3.00
CA LYS A 4 -2.26 -14.72 2.88
C LYS A 4 -1.74 -13.32 2.61
N VAL A 5 -2.03 -12.77 1.43
CA VAL A 5 -1.63 -11.42 1.03
C VAL A 5 -2.84 -10.61 0.55
N ALA A 6 -2.87 -9.34 0.93
CA ALA A 6 -3.83 -8.35 0.41
C ALA A 6 -3.10 -7.21 -0.30
N VAL A 7 -3.79 -6.57 -1.24
CA VAL A 7 -3.34 -5.32 -1.86
C VAL A 7 -4.08 -4.17 -1.19
N VAL A 8 -3.34 -3.30 -0.53
CA VAL A 8 -3.86 -2.13 0.17
C VAL A 8 -3.64 -0.90 -0.70
N ILE A 9 -4.72 -0.22 -1.07
CA ILE A 9 -4.72 0.95 -1.95
C ILE A 9 -5.06 2.18 -1.09
N PRO A 10 -4.06 2.89 -0.56
CA PRO A 10 -4.30 4.10 0.21
C PRO A 10 -4.68 5.28 -0.70
N THR A 11 -5.73 6.00 -0.36
CA THR A 11 -6.11 7.24 -1.04
C THR A 11 -6.97 8.13 -0.15
N HIS A 12 -6.87 9.44 -0.37
CA HIS A 12 -7.71 10.45 0.27
C HIS A 12 -8.62 11.19 -0.72
N LYS A 13 -8.43 10.93 -2.02
CA LYS A 13 -9.17 11.54 -3.12
C LYS A 13 -10.51 10.82 -3.27
N GLU A 14 -11.59 11.58 -3.33
CA GLU A 14 -12.96 11.05 -3.54
C GLU A 14 -13.23 10.77 -5.03
N GLU A 15 -12.49 11.45 -5.89
CA GLU A 15 -12.47 11.28 -7.34
C GLU A 15 -11.03 11.10 -7.81
N LEU A 16 -10.81 10.10 -8.67
CA LEU A 16 -9.50 9.80 -9.24
C LEU A 16 -9.26 10.59 -10.52
N ASP A 17 -8.02 10.99 -10.75
CA ASP A 17 -7.61 11.50 -12.06
C ASP A 17 -7.47 10.37 -13.10
N GLU A 18 -7.26 10.73 -14.37
CA GLU A 18 -7.21 9.75 -15.47
C GLU A 18 -6.07 8.74 -15.32
N PHE A 19 -4.91 9.15 -14.78
CA PHE A 19 -3.79 8.24 -14.57
C PHE A 19 -4.07 7.29 -13.41
N GLU A 20 -4.68 7.79 -12.34
CA GLU A 20 -5.11 6.98 -11.20
C GLU A 20 -6.19 5.95 -11.58
N LYS A 21 -7.14 6.34 -12.45
CA LYS A 21 -8.12 5.39 -13.01
C LYS A 21 -7.45 4.28 -13.81
N ILE A 22 -6.46 4.62 -14.65
CA ILE A 22 -5.68 3.64 -15.41
C ILE A 22 -4.92 2.69 -14.46
N SER A 23 -4.28 3.25 -13.43
CA SER A 23 -3.56 2.47 -12.42
C SER A 23 -4.50 1.52 -11.65
N LEU A 24 -5.68 2.01 -11.24
CA LEU A 24 -6.69 1.22 -10.55
C LEU A 24 -7.21 0.08 -11.44
N ALA A 25 -7.53 0.36 -12.70
CA ALA A 25 -7.97 -0.67 -13.65
C ALA A 25 -6.89 -1.74 -13.85
N GLN A 26 -5.62 -1.34 -13.87
CA GLN A 26 -4.50 -2.26 -14.03
C GLN A 26 -4.32 -3.16 -12.80
N VAL A 27 -4.37 -2.63 -11.58
CA VAL A 27 -4.23 -3.46 -10.37
C VAL A 27 -5.39 -4.43 -10.21
N ARG A 28 -6.63 -4.03 -10.58
CA ARG A 28 -7.78 -4.94 -10.66
C ARG A 28 -7.53 -6.07 -11.66
N LYS A 29 -7.01 -5.74 -12.84
CA LYS A 29 -6.74 -6.73 -13.90
C LYS A 29 -5.65 -7.72 -13.50
N VAL A 30 -4.55 -7.24 -12.92
CA VAL A 30 -3.34 -8.05 -12.69
C VAL A 30 -3.38 -8.74 -11.32
N LEU A 31 -3.85 -8.05 -10.29
CA LEU A 31 -3.82 -8.51 -8.90
C LEU A 31 -5.23 -8.71 -8.30
N GLY A 32 -6.30 -8.65 -9.10
CA GLY A 32 -7.69 -8.79 -8.62
C GLY A 32 -8.06 -10.17 -8.05
N LYS A 33 -7.17 -11.17 -8.14
CA LYS A 33 -7.33 -12.45 -7.42
C LYS A 33 -7.06 -12.33 -5.92
N TYR A 34 -6.36 -11.29 -5.49
CA TYR A 34 -6.10 -10.98 -4.08
C TYR A 34 -7.13 -9.98 -3.58
N PRO A 35 -7.44 -9.96 -2.27
CA PRO A 35 -8.30 -8.92 -1.70
C PRO A 35 -7.72 -7.52 -1.94
N LEU A 36 -8.51 -6.66 -2.58
CA LEU A 36 -8.20 -5.24 -2.75
C LEU A 36 -8.87 -4.46 -1.60
N ILE A 37 -8.07 -3.80 -0.77
CA ILE A 37 -8.53 -3.07 0.41
C ILE A 37 -8.17 -1.60 0.26
N PHE A 38 -9.17 -0.73 0.20
CA PHE A 38 -8.99 0.71 0.11
C PHE A 38 -8.79 1.30 1.50
N ALA A 39 -7.61 1.85 1.75
CA ALA A 39 -7.27 2.52 3.01
C ALA A 39 -7.58 4.01 2.90
N VAL A 40 -8.72 4.43 3.45
CA VAL A 40 -9.33 5.74 3.19
C VAL A 40 -9.72 6.47 4.47
N PRO A 41 -9.88 7.81 4.43
CA PRO A 41 -10.43 8.54 5.59
C PRO A 41 -11.89 8.18 5.85
N GLU A 42 -12.24 8.10 7.14
CA GLU A 42 -13.63 8.02 7.60
C GLU A 42 -14.47 9.22 7.13
N GLY A 43 -15.77 9.01 6.93
CA GLY A 43 -16.73 10.10 6.67
C GLY A 43 -16.68 10.71 5.27
N LYS A 44 -16.00 10.07 4.31
CA LYS A 44 -15.96 10.47 2.90
C LYS A 44 -16.62 9.44 1.99
N ASN A 45 -16.97 9.86 0.77
CA ASN A 45 -17.55 8.99 -0.26
C ASN A 45 -16.56 8.82 -1.42
N PHE A 46 -16.40 7.59 -1.90
CA PHE A 46 -15.40 7.24 -2.91
C PHE A 46 -16.11 6.63 -4.12
N SER A 47 -16.28 7.44 -5.16
CA SER A 47 -17.10 7.09 -6.34
C SER A 47 -16.51 5.98 -7.20
N PHE A 48 -15.21 5.70 -7.06
CA PHE A 48 -14.48 4.66 -7.80
C PHE A 48 -14.54 3.28 -7.16
N LEU A 49 -15.17 3.14 -5.99
CA LEU A 49 -15.35 1.84 -5.35
C LEU A 49 -16.40 1.01 -6.10
N GLU A 50 -16.05 -0.25 -6.37
CA GLU A 50 -16.90 -1.23 -7.03
C GLU A 50 -17.45 -2.25 -6.03
N THR A 51 -18.49 -2.99 -6.44
CA THR A 51 -19.04 -4.08 -5.62
C THR A 51 -17.98 -5.17 -5.41
N GLY A 52 -17.65 -5.46 -4.15
CA GLY A 52 -16.63 -6.44 -3.77
C GLY A 52 -15.33 -5.81 -3.28
N ASP A 53 -15.15 -4.50 -3.44
CA ASP A 53 -14.06 -3.79 -2.81
C ASP A 53 -14.19 -3.79 -1.29
N LEU A 54 -13.07 -4.03 -0.61
CA LEU A 54 -12.98 -3.92 0.83
C LEU A 54 -12.50 -2.52 1.21
N VAL A 55 -12.98 -2.01 2.35
CA VAL A 55 -12.62 -0.68 2.82
C VAL A 55 -12.07 -0.76 4.24
N ALA A 56 -10.90 -0.18 4.45
CA ALA A 56 -10.31 0.06 5.75
C ALA A 56 -10.33 1.57 6.01
N GLN A 57 -11.19 2.00 6.94
CA GLN A 57 -11.31 3.41 7.26
C GLN A 57 -10.34 3.81 8.37
N PHE A 58 -9.77 5.01 8.27
CA PHE A 58 -8.86 5.58 9.26
C PHE A 58 -9.23 7.03 9.59
N PRO A 59 -8.82 7.54 10.77
CA PRO A 59 -9.12 8.91 11.16
C PRO A 59 -8.67 9.96 10.12
N PRO A 60 -9.53 10.92 9.72
CA PRO A 60 -9.22 11.87 8.64
C PRO A 60 -7.96 12.70 8.85
N GLN A 61 -7.54 12.90 10.11
CA GLN A 61 -6.31 13.59 10.49
C GLN A 61 -5.04 12.99 9.86
N PHE A 62 -5.04 11.70 9.53
CA PHE A 62 -3.92 11.03 8.88
C PHE A 62 -3.79 11.38 7.38
N PHE A 63 -4.81 11.99 6.78
CA PHE A 63 -4.84 12.31 5.35
C PHE A 63 -4.73 13.81 5.06
N GLN A 64 -4.41 14.62 6.07
CA GLN A 64 -4.30 16.08 5.92
C GLN A 64 -3.03 16.54 5.21
N ASN A 65 -1.96 15.75 5.27
CA ASN A 65 -0.67 16.02 4.63
C ASN A 65 0.22 14.78 4.64
N VAL A 66 1.31 14.84 3.87
CA VAL A 66 2.30 13.74 3.71
C VAL A 66 2.88 13.30 5.06
N ALA A 67 3.15 14.21 5.99
CA ALA A 67 3.71 13.86 7.29
C ALA A 67 2.71 13.06 8.14
N ALA A 68 1.43 13.44 8.13
CA ALA A 68 0.37 12.71 8.80
C ALA A 68 0.16 11.32 8.20
N TYR A 69 0.18 11.22 6.88
CA TYR A 69 0.06 9.96 6.15
C TYR A 69 1.21 9.00 6.49
N ASN A 70 2.44 9.49 6.47
CA ASN A 70 3.61 8.72 6.86
C ASN A 70 3.51 8.22 8.31
N ARG A 71 2.94 9.01 9.24
CA ARG A 71 2.68 8.54 10.60
C ARG A 71 1.70 7.37 10.63
N LEU A 72 0.65 7.39 9.83
CA LEU A 72 -0.29 6.26 9.72
C LEU A 72 0.43 5.00 9.23
N MET A 73 1.18 5.10 8.13
CA MET A 73 1.89 3.97 7.51
C MET A 73 2.98 3.32 8.39
N MET A 74 3.45 4.03 9.42
CA MET A 74 4.40 3.54 10.42
C MET A 74 3.73 3.19 11.76
N SER A 75 2.43 3.43 11.91
CA SER A 75 1.73 3.25 13.18
C SER A 75 1.34 1.78 13.41
N PRO A 76 1.37 1.29 14.66
CA PRO A 76 0.81 -0.02 15.00
C PRO A 76 -0.68 -0.14 14.66
N GLN A 77 -1.42 0.97 14.68
CA GLN A 77 -2.84 1.00 14.34
C GLN A 77 -3.08 0.51 12.91
N PHE A 78 -2.25 0.94 11.96
CA PHE A 78 -2.36 0.52 10.58
C PHE A 78 -2.18 -0.99 10.43
N TYR A 79 -1.12 -1.57 10.99
CA TYR A 79 -0.86 -3.01 10.88
C TYR A 79 -1.87 -3.87 11.62
N LYS A 80 -2.43 -3.37 12.74
CA LYS A 80 -3.51 -4.06 13.46
C LYS A 80 -4.75 -4.30 12.59
N THR A 81 -5.04 -3.39 11.65
CA THR A 81 -6.16 -3.53 10.70
C THR A 81 -5.99 -4.72 9.75
N PHE A 82 -4.77 -5.18 9.50
CA PHE A 82 -4.46 -6.20 8.50
C PHE A 82 -3.96 -7.53 9.08
N LEU A 83 -4.18 -7.80 10.38
CA LEU A 83 -3.65 -8.98 11.08
C LEU A 83 -4.09 -10.36 10.55
N ASP A 84 -5.14 -10.39 9.72
CA ASP A 84 -5.62 -11.59 9.02
C ASP A 84 -4.74 -12.00 7.83
N PHE A 85 -3.81 -11.13 7.43
CA PHE A 85 -2.84 -11.35 6.36
C PHE A 85 -1.43 -11.51 6.93
N ASP A 86 -0.63 -12.33 6.24
CA ASP A 86 0.81 -12.45 6.51
C ASP A 86 1.55 -11.25 5.92
N TYR A 87 1.10 -10.80 4.74
CA TYR A 87 1.68 -9.71 3.95
C TYR A 87 0.62 -8.74 3.44
N ILE A 88 1.02 -7.49 3.24
CA ILE A 88 0.27 -6.49 2.49
C ILE A 88 1.16 -5.85 1.43
N LEU A 89 0.65 -5.70 0.21
CA LEU A 89 1.22 -4.85 -0.81
C LEU A 89 0.57 -3.47 -0.69
N ILE A 90 1.33 -2.45 -0.30
CA ILE A 90 0.90 -1.06 -0.45
C ILE A 90 1.03 -0.69 -1.93
N TYR A 91 -0.09 -0.30 -2.55
CA TYR A 91 -0.20 0.09 -3.95
C TYR A 91 -0.79 1.50 -4.04
N GLU A 92 0.07 2.52 -4.11
CA GLU A 92 -0.36 3.89 -4.41
C GLU A 92 -0.71 4.03 -5.90
N LEU A 93 -1.71 4.86 -6.22
CA LEU A 93 -2.25 4.98 -7.59
C LEU A 93 -1.33 5.75 -8.56
N ASP A 94 -0.14 6.15 -8.11
CA ASP A 94 0.97 6.61 -8.96
C ASP A 94 1.89 5.44 -9.41
N ALA A 95 1.62 4.21 -8.98
CA ALA A 95 2.29 3.00 -9.44
C ALA A 95 1.57 2.33 -10.62
N PHE A 96 2.26 1.43 -11.34
CA PHE A 96 1.66 0.61 -12.41
C PHE A 96 2.24 -0.81 -12.39
N VAL A 97 1.41 -1.80 -12.07
CA VAL A 97 1.83 -3.22 -12.02
C VAL A 97 1.73 -3.88 -13.39
N PHE A 98 2.77 -4.59 -13.82
CA PHE A 98 2.81 -5.22 -15.15
C PHE A 98 2.34 -6.69 -15.15
N TYR A 99 2.66 -7.44 -14.10
CA TYR A 99 2.31 -8.86 -13.97
C TYR A 99 2.24 -9.28 -12.50
N ASP A 100 1.57 -10.40 -12.22
CA ASP A 100 1.47 -10.97 -10.88
C ASP A 100 2.70 -11.83 -10.56
N ALA A 101 3.44 -11.42 -9.53
CA ALA A 101 4.48 -12.21 -8.89
C ALA A 101 4.41 -12.09 -7.36
N LEU A 102 3.24 -11.74 -6.82
CA LEU A 102 3.10 -11.35 -5.43
C LEU A 102 3.38 -12.52 -4.47
N GLU A 103 2.88 -13.71 -4.79
CA GLU A 103 3.19 -14.95 -4.07
C GLU A 103 4.70 -15.28 -4.06
N PHE A 104 5.39 -15.08 -5.19
CA PHE A 104 6.84 -15.26 -5.26
C PHE A 104 7.56 -14.32 -4.29
N PHE A 105 7.24 -13.03 -4.29
CA PHE A 105 7.88 -12.07 -3.37
C PHE A 105 7.56 -12.37 -1.91
N CYS A 106 6.35 -12.80 -1.60
CA CYS A 106 5.99 -13.25 -0.26
C CYS A 106 6.82 -14.47 0.18
N SER A 107 7.12 -15.40 -0.74
CA SER A 107 7.89 -16.62 -0.44
C SER A 107 9.35 -16.37 -0.05
N LEU A 108 9.89 -15.18 -0.38
CA LEU A 108 11.25 -14.80 -0.02
C LEU A 108 11.42 -14.49 1.48
N GLY A 109 10.31 -14.30 2.21
CA GLY A 109 10.35 -14.15 3.68
C GLY A 109 10.87 -12.82 4.21
N TYR A 110 11.14 -11.83 3.35
CA TYR A 110 11.57 -10.49 3.75
C TYR A 110 10.45 -9.71 4.46
N ASP A 111 10.79 -8.88 5.43
CA ASP A 111 9.81 -8.03 6.12
C ASP A 111 9.37 -6.82 5.27
N TYR A 112 10.23 -6.38 4.35
CA TYR A 112 10.01 -5.24 3.47
C TYR A 112 10.67 -5.42 2.10
N ILE A 113 9.91 -5.20 1.03
CA ILE A 113 10.41 -5.09 -0.34
C ILE A 113 9.77 -3.83 -0.95
N GLY A 114 10.56 -2.87 -1.40
CA GLY A 114 10.03 -1.61 -1.95
C GLY A 114 10.92 -1.03 -3.03
N ALA A 115 10.36 -0.11 -3.79
CA ALA A 115 11.09 0.58 -4.85
C ALA A 115 12.30 1.36 -4.28
N PRO A 116 13.48 1.28 -4.93
CA PRO A 116 14.62 2.08 -4.51
C PRO A 116 14.38 3.56 -4.81
N TRP A 117 14.89 4.43 -3.94
CA TRP A 117 14.97 5.85 -4.25
C TRP A 117 15.98 6.09 -5.36
N PRO A 118 15.71 7.06 -6.26
CA PRO A 118 16.70 7.51 -7.23
C PRO A 118 18.00 7.92 -6.53
N ALA A 119 19.14 7.68 -7.16
CA ALA A 119 20.47 7.88 -6.55
C ALA A 119 20.70 9.32 -6.03
N PHE A 120 20.04 10.32 -6.60
CA PHE A 120 20.09 11.73 -6.16
C PHE A 120 19.21 12.05 -4.94
N ASN A 121 18.35 11.13 -4.53
CA ASN A 121 17.47 11.24 -3.36
C ASN A 121 17.94 10.33 -2.19
N ILE A 122 19.19 9.86 -2.24
CA ILE A 122 19.78 9.10 -1.15
C ILE A 122 19.85 9.99 0.10
N ARG A 123 19.19 9.55 1.18
CA ARG A 123 19.30 10.20 2.49
C ARG A 123 20.18 9.35 3.39
N THR A 124 20.89 9.99 4.30
CA THR A 124 21.62 9.31 5.36
C THR A 124 20.88 9.45 6.68
N PHE A 125 20.88 8.37 7.48
CA PHE A 125 20.45 8.38 8.87
C PHE A 125 21.60 7.85 9.71
N GLY A 126 22.39 8.76 10.28
CA GLY A 126 23.70 8.43 10.85
C GLY A 126 24.66 7.92 9.79
N ASP A 127 25.22 6.74 10.01
CA ASP A 127 26.12 6.01 9.11
C ASP A 127 25.38 5.17 8.05
N LYS A 128 24.04 5.10 8.13
CA LYS A 128 23.22 4.27 7.23
C LYS A 128 22.71 5.07 6.04
N VAL A 129 22.80 4.46 4.86
CA VAL A 129 22.27 4.97 3.61
C VAL A 129 20.83 4.46 3.43
N LEU A 130 19.86 5.36 3.45
CA LEU A 130 18.46 5.05 3.14
C LEU A 130 18.29 4.95 1.63
N ARG A 131 17.93 3.75 1.18
CA ARG A 131 17.79 3.42 -0.25
C ARG A 131 16.35 3.16 -0.68
N VAL A 132 15.42 3.08 0.26
CA VAL A 132 14.00 2.82 0.00
C VAL A 132 13.15 3.76 0.86
N GLY A 133 11.96 4.10 0.36
CA GLY A 133 11.01 4.96 1.07
C GLY A 133 10.10 4.21 2.03
N ASN A 134 9.19 4.98 2.63
CA ASN A 134 8.19 4.49 3.59
C ASN A 134 6.85 4.12 2.94
N SER A 135 6.70 4.13 1.61
CA SER A 135 5.44 3.79 0.92
C SER A 135 5.61 3.80 -0.62
N GLY A 136 4.51 3.90 -1.38
CA GLY A 136 4.46 3.93 -2.84
C GLY A 136 3.98 2.58 -3.38
N PHE A 137 4.93 1.79 -3.87
CA PHE A 137 4.73 0.37 -4.22
C PHE A 137 5.66 -0.49 -3.39
N CYS A 138 5.15 -1.10 -2.31
CA CYS A 138 5.97 -1.91 -1.41
C CYS A 138 5.21 -3.07 -0.75
N LEU A 139 5.85 -4.22 -0.69
CA LEU A 139 5.40 -5.39 0.06
C LEU A 139 5.90 -5.29 1.50
N ARG A 140 5.02 -5.58 2.45
CA ARG A 140 5.32 -5.56 3.89
C ARG A 140 4.78 -6.80 4.56
N LYS A 141 5.55 -7.35 5.47
CA LYS A 141 5.06 -8.36 6.41
C LYS A 141 4.27 -7.67 7.51
N VAL A 142 3.08 -8.19 7.82
CA VAL A 142 2.17 -7.56 8.80
C VAL A 142 2.64 -7.80 10.22
N LYS A 143 3.10 -9.02 10.50
CA LYS A 143 3.65 -9.42 11.80
C LYS A 143 5.17 -9.42 11.70
N ALA A 144 5.80 -8.44 12.34
CA ALA A 144 7.22 -8.53 12.65
C ALA A 144 7.43 -9.72 13.60
N GLN A 145 8.49 -10.49 13.37
CA GLN A 145 8.94 -11.53 14.29
C GLN A 145 9.57 -10.92 15.54
#